data_AF-A0A7L5C0Z8-F1
#
_entry.id   AF-A0A7L5C0Z8-F1
#
_cell.length_a   1.000
_cell.length_b   1.000
_cell.length_c   1.000
_cell.angle_alpha   90.00
_cell.angle_beta   90.00
_cell.angle_gamma   90.00
#
_symmetry.space_group_name_H-M   'P 1'
#
loop_
_entity.id
_entity.type
_entity.pdbx_description
1 polymer ?
#
loop_
_entity_poly.entity_id
_entity_poly.type
_entity_poly.pdbx_seq_one_letter_code
_entity_poly.pdbx_strand_id
1 'polypeptide(L)'
;MGLLSKSVASVSGPAFGGALLAFPALAAEEGVELLDPEHGGGGMPQLNLDSYASQIFWLVVSLVVLFLILKNIALPRIAAGLEERSDAIEDDLDRAAEFRKKAEEAEAAYDRALADARSKAQEIAQKTRDEIQVEVNAATAKADAEIAARAAEGEKRIAEIRASAMQAVEEVAVDAAEAVIESVAPQMADAEAARAAVAEIVKG
;
A
#
# COMPACT_ATOMS: atom_id res chain seq x y z
N MET A 1 1.59 -49.91 -3.29
CA MET A 1 0.19 -49.50 -3.07
C MET A 1 0.12 -48.03 -3.44
N GLY A 2 -0.16 -47.70 -4.70
CA GLY A 2 -1.49 -47.20 -5.12
C GLY A 2 -1.71 -45.81 -4.51
N LEU A 3 -1.73 -44.69 -5.22
CA LEU A 3 -2.52 -44.36 -6.40
C LEU A 3 -2.09 -42.96 -6.87
N LEU A 4 -1.38 -42.80 -7.99
CA LEU A 4 -1.31 -41.52 -8.73
C LEU A 4 -0.99 -41.78 -10.21
N SER A 5 -1.82 -42.59 -10.88
CA SER A 5 -1.86 -42.65 -12.34
C SER A 5 -3.24 -43.08 -12.79
N LYS A 6 -4.13 -42.10 -12.96
CA LYS A 6 -5.33 -42.17 -13.80
C LYS A 6 -5.92 -40.76 -13.92
N SER A 7 -6.43 -40.46 -15.12
CA SER A 7 -7.15 -39.25 -15.50
C SER A 7 -6.32 -38.13 -16.15
N VAL A 8 -5.64 -38.47 -17.25
CA VAL A 8 -5.73 -37.61 -18.45
C VAL A 8 -7.03 -38.04 -19.14
N ALA A 9 -8.07 -37.24 -18.95
CA ALA A 9 -9.33 -37.35 -19.68
C ALA A 9 -9.26 -36.40 -20.87
N SER A 10 -9.62 -36.96 -22.01
CA SER A 10 -9.72 -36.39 -23.36
C SER A 10 -10.13 -34.93 -23.46
N VAL A 11 -9.27 -34.12 -24.10
CA VAL A 11 -9.70 -32.96 -24.87
C VAL A 11 -10.20 -33.49 -26.22
N SER A 12 -11.52 -33.62 -26.32
CA SER A 12 -12.24 -33.80 -27.59
C SER A 12 -12.38 -32.41 -28.22
N GLY A 13 -11.57 -32.13 -29.24
CA GLY A 13 -11.82 -31.01 -30.14
C GLY A 13 -13.01 -31.32 -31.07
N PRO A 14 -13.75 -30.32 -31.56
CA PRO A 14 -14.87 -30.55 -32.46
C PRO A 14 -14.31 -31.08 -33.79
N ALA A 15 -14.63 -32.34 -34.06
CA ALA A 15 -14.47 -32.92 -35.39
C ALA A 15 -15.30 -32.07 -36.36
N PHE A 16 -14.63 -31.36 -37.27
CA PHE A 16 -15.23 -30.89 -38.51
C PHE A 16 -15.56 -32.14 -39.34
N GLY A 17 -16.67 -32.78 -38.99
CA GLY A 17 -17.27 -33.85 -39.76
C GLY A 17 -17.78 -33.24 -41.06
N GLY A 18 -16.98 -33.38 -42.12
CA GLY A 18 -17.46 -33.22 -43.49
C GLY A 18 -18.55 -34.25 -43.74
N ALA A 19 -19.78 -33.89 -43.40
CA ALA A 19 -20.97 -34.55 -43.89
C ALA A 19 -21.06 -34.22 -45.38
N LEU A 20 -20.40 -35.06 -46.18
CA LEU A 20 -20.69 -35.26 -47.58
C LEU A 20 -22.17 -35.64 -47.65
N LEU A 21 -23.05 -34.65 -47.81
CA LEU A 21 -24.45 -34.88 -48.12
C LEU A 21 -24.48 -35.55 -49.48
N ALA A 22 -24.54 -36.88 -49.43
CA ALA A 22 -25.06 -37.70 -50.51
C ALA A 22 -26.45 -37.15 -50.82
N PHE A 23 -26.54 -36.37 -51.90
CA PHE A 23 -27.80 -36.10 -52.56
C PHE A 23 -28.39 -37.46 -52.94
N PRO A 24 -29.57 -37.84 -52.40
CA PRO A 24 -30.25 -39.00 -52.93
C PRO A 24 -30.69 -38.61 -54.34
N ALA A 25 -30.19 -39.35 -55.32
CA ALA A 25 -30.81 -39.47 -56.62
C ALA A 25 -32.20 -40.08 -56.42
N LEU A 26 -33.18 -39.25 -56.03
CA LEU A 26 -34.57 -39.62 -56.13
C LEU A 26 -35.00 -39.27 -57.55
N ALA A 27 -34.83 -40.26 -58.42
CA ALA A 27 -35.54 -40.37 -59.68
C ALA A 27 -37.03 -40.15 -59.40
N ALA A 28 -37.54 -38.99 -59.81
CA ALA A 28 -38.94 -38.89 -60.18
C ALA A 28 -39.07 -39.61 -61.53
N GLU A 29 -39.27 -40.92 -61.43
CA GLU A 29 -39.96 -41.69 -62.47
C GLU A 29 -41.41 -41.21 -62.48
N GLU A 30 -41.68 -40.16 -63.25
CA GLU A 30 -43.00 -39.98 -63.84
C GLU A 30 -42.86 -40.25 -65.33
N GLY A 31 -43.44 -41.38 -65.74
CA GLY A 31 -43.51 -41.79 -67.13
C GLY A 31 -44.16 -40.71 -67.97
N VAL A 32 -43.43 -40.23 -68.97
CA VAL A 32 -44.03 -39.53 -70.11
C VAL A 32 -44.24 -40.58 -71.18
N GLU A 33 -45.50 -41.01 -71.23
CA GLU A 33 -46.10 -41.88 -72.23
C GLU A 33 -45.80 -41.38 -73.65
N LEU A 34 -45.41 -42.33 -74.51
CA LEU A 34 -45.26 -42.16 -75.96
C LEU A 34 -46.58 -41.66 -76.56
N LEU A 35 -46.62 -40.40 -77.00
CA LEU A 35 -47.62 -39.89 -77.94
C LEU A 35 -46.90 -39.28 -79.15
N ASP A 36 -47.36 -39.72 -80.33
CA ASP A 36 -46.78 -39.54 -81.65
C ASP A 36 -46.38 -38.10 -82.04
N PRO A 37 -45.40 -37.95 -82.96
CA PRO A 37 -44.84 -36.66 -83.34
C PRO A 37 -45.63 -35.97 -84.46
N GLU A 38 -46.62 -35.16 -84.10
CA GLU A 38 -47.17 -34.15 -85.04
C GLU A 38 -46.20 -32.96 -85.11
N HIS A 39 -45.43 -32.90 -86.20
CA HIS A 39 -44.50 -31.82 -86.52
C HIS A 39 -45.28 -30.55 -86.90
N GLY A 40 -45.40 -29.61 -85.96
CA GLY A 40 -45.71 -28.19 -86.23
C GLY A 40 -44.43 -27.36 -86.08
N GLY A 41 -43.91 -26.83 -87.18
CA GLY A 41 -42.53 -26.33 -87.28
C GLY A 41 -42.13 -25.18 -86.35
N GLY A 42 -40.86 -25.18 -85.94
CA GLY A 42 -40.20 -24.01 -85.36
C GLY A 42 -38.98 -24.33 -84.50
N GLY A 43 -37.77 -24.23 -85.07
CA GLY A 43 -36.51 -23.96 -84.35
C GLY A 43 -35.97 -25.05 -83.41
N MET A 44 -34.69 -24.91 -83.01
CA MET A 44 -34.10 -25.75 -81.97
C MET A 44 -34.96 -25.67 -80.69
N PRO A 45 -35.28 -26.79 -80.02
CA PRO A 45 -36.19 -26.83 -78.87
C PRO A 45 -35.75 -25.95 -77.68
N GLN A 46 -34.50 -25.49 -77.67
CA GLN A 46 -33.91 -24.59 -76.68
C GLN A 46 -34.29 -23.10 -76.88
N LEU A 47 -34.85 -22.73 -78.04
CA LEU A 47 -35.20 -21.34 -78.39
C LEU A 47 -36.70 -21.10 -78.51
N ASN A 48 -37.53 -22.01 -78.01
CA ASN A 48 -38.98 -21.85 -77.96
C ASN A 48 -39.35 -20.77 -76.93
N LEU A 49 -39.63 -19.56 -77.40
CA LEU A 49 -39.94 -18.38 -76.58
C LEU A 49 -41.21 -18.54 -75.71
N ASP A 50 -42.08 -19.49 -76.04
CA ASP A 50 -43.32 -19.76 -75.29
C ASP A 50 -43.06 -20.32 -73.88
N SER A 51 -41.95 -21.02 -73.65
CA SER A 51 -41.60 -21.55 -72.32
C SER A 51 -40.91 -20.51 -71.41
N TYR A 52 -40.29 -19.47 -72.00
CA TYR A 52 -39.56 -18.44 -71.27
C TYR A 52 -40.48 -17.61 -70.36
N ALA A 53 -41.72 -17.34 -70.78
CA ALA A 53 -42.67 -16.57 -69.97
C ALA A 53 -42.98 -17.26 -68.62
N SER A 54 -43.20 -18.59 -68.65
CA SER A 54 -43.43 -19.39 -67.45
C SER A 54 -42.19 -19.45 -66.56
N GLN A 55 -41.01 -19.62 -67.16
CA GLN A 55 -39.75 -19.69 -66.42
C GLN A 55 -39.37 -18.36 -65.77
N ILE A 56 -39.60 -17.23 -66.46
CA ILE A 56 -39.42 -15.88 -65.91
C ILE A 56 -40.42 -15.63 -64.79
N PHE A 57 -41.68 -16.05 -64.94
CA PHE A 57 -42.69 -15.94 -63.89
C PHE A 57 -42.24 -16.66 -62.61
N TRP A 58 -41.84 -17.93 -62.70
CA TRP A 58 -41.35 -18.68 -61.53
C TRP A 58 -40.01 -18.14 -60.98
N LEU A 59 -39.14 -17.59 -61.83
CA LEU A 59 -37.93 -16.89 -61.40
C LEU A 59 -38.27 -15.68 -60.54
N VAL A 60 -39.21 -14.84 -60.98
CA VAL A 60 -39.67 -13.69 -60.19
C VAL A 60 -40.33 -14.13 -58.89
N VAL A 61 -41.20 -15.16 -58.93
CA VAL A 61 -41.86 -15.68 -57.72
C VAL A 61 -40.84 -16.19 -56.72
N SER A 62 -39.89 -17.03 -57.14
CA SER A 62 -38.84 -17.57 -56.28
C SER A 62 -37.89 -16.49 -55.76
N LEU A 63 -37.55 -15.48 -56.57
CA LEU A 63 -36.75 -14.33 -56.16
C LEU A 63 -37.46 -13.51 -55.09
N VAL A 64 -38.76 -13.25 -55.26
CA VAL A 64 -39.57 -12.52 -54.27
C VAL A 64 -39.66 -13.31 -52.97
N VAL A 65 -39.91 -14.62 -53.04
CA VAL A 65 -39.92 -15.49 -51.84
C VAL A 65 -38.56 -15.46 -51.13
N LEU A 66 -37.46 -15.61 -51.87
CA LEU A 66 -36.10 -15.52 -51.33
C LEU A 66 -35.84 -14.14 -50.67
N PHE A 67 -36.25 -13.06 -51.33
CA PHE A 67 -36.11 -11.71 -50.81
C PHE A 67 -36.87 -11.51 -49.50
N LEU A 68 -38.09 -12.03 -49.40
CA LEU A 68 -38.88 -11.98 -48.16
C LEU A 68 -38.22 -12.78 -47.02
N ILE A 69 -37.63 -13.93 -47.32
CA ILE A 69 -36.87 -14.73 -46.35
C ILE A 69 -35.65 -13.95 -45.86
N LEU A 70 -34.87 -13.35 -46.76
CA LEU A 70 -33.69 -12.57 -46.38
C LEU A 70 -34.07 -11.34 -45.55
N LYS A 71 -35.10 -10.60 -45.98
CA LYS A 71 -35.61 -9.41 -45.28
C LYS A 71 -36.08 -9.74 -43.87
N ASN A 72 -36.84 -10.82 -43.71
CA ASN A 72 -37.53 -11.10 -42.46
C ASN A 72 -36.74 -12.02 -41.51
N ILE A 73 -35.74 -12.76 -41.99
CA ILE A 73 -35.04 -13.78 -41.18
C ILE A 73 -33.53 -13.55 -41.19
N ALA A 74 -32.89 -13.44 -42.35
CA ALA A 74 -31.43 -13.37 -42.43
C ALA A 74 -30.88 -12.04 -41.90
N LEU A 75 -31.42 -10.90 -42.38
CA LEU A 75 -31.00 -9.57 -41.95
C LEU A 75 -31.23 -9.30 -40.46
N PRO A 76 -32.42 -9.57 -39.86
CA PRO A 76 -32.61 -9.31 -38.44
C PRO A 76 -31.73 -10.19 -37.55
N ARG A 77 -31.39 -11.41 -37.98
CA ARG A 77 -30.51 -12.30 -37.21
C ARG A 77 -29.06 -11.81 -37.20
N ILE A 78 -28.59 -11.23 -38.30
CA ILE A 78 -27.25 -10.60 -38.35
C ILE A 78 -27.24 -9.29 -37.57
N ALA A 79 -28.29 -8.48 -37.68
CA ALA A 79 -28.42 -7.24 -36.93
C ALA A 79 -28.40 -7.49 -35.41
N ALA A 80 -29.16 -8.48 -34.92
CA ALA A 80 -29.18 -8.85 -33.50
C ALA A 80 -27.80 -9.27 -32.96
N GLY A 81 -27.01 -10.03 -33.75
CA GLY A 81 -25.67 -10.42 -33.33
C GLY A 81 -24.64 -9.27 -33.37
N LEU A 82 -24.89 -8.22 -34.16
CA LEU A 82 -24.07 -7.00 -34.14
C LEU A 82 -24.43 -6.14 -32.93
N GLU A 83 -25.72 -5.98 -32.65
CA GLU A 83 -26.23 -5.24 -31.50
C GLU A 83 -25.74 -5.85 -30.17
N GLU A 84 -25.85 -7.17 -30.00
CA GLU A 84 -25.31 -7.86 -28.81
C GLU A 84 -23.82 -7.62 -28.58
N ARG A 85 -23.02 -7.55 -29.65
CA ARG A 85 -21.59 -7.24 -29.55
C ARG A 85 -21.34 -5.77 -29.23
N SER A 86 -22.08 -4.87 -29.85
CA SER A 86 -21.99 -3.43 -29.55
C SER A 86 -22.35 -3.17 -28.10
N ASP A 87 -23.46 -3.74 -27.61
CA ASP A 87 -23.91 -3.61 -26.23
C ASP A 87 -22.87 -4.15 -25.24
N ALA A 88 -22.27 -5.32 -25.53
CA ALA A 88 -21.21 -5.88 -24.70
C ALA A 88 -19.96 -5.00 -24.66
N ILE A 89 -19.57 -4.39 -25.80
CA ILE A 89 -18.45 -3.46 -25.87
C ILE A 89 -18.75 -2.19 -25.08
N GLU A 90 -19.94 -1.63 -25.21
CA GLU A 90 -20.35 -0.43 -24.46
C GLU A 90 -20.37 -0.70 -22.95
N ASP A 91 -20.95 -1.82 -22.51
CA ASP A 91 -20.94 -2.25 -21.11
C ASP A 91 -19.51 -2.46 -20.58
N ASP A 92 -18.62 -3.05 -21.38
CA ASP A 92 -17.20 -3.21 -21.01
C ASP A 92 -16.46 -1.87 -20.92
N LEU A 93 -16.74 -0.92 -21.82
CA LEU A 93 -16.17 0.43 -21.80
C LEU A 93 -16.66 1.22 -20.58
N ASP A 94 -17.95 1.14 -20.27
CA ASP A 94 -18.54 1.80 -19.10
C ASP A 94 -17.97 1.22 -17.81
N ARG A 95 -17.88 -0.12 -17.69
CA ARG A 95 -17.20 -0.77 -16.57
C ARG A 95 -15.75 -0.34 -16.44
N ALA A 96 -15.00 -0.27 -17.54
CA ALA A 96 -13.61 0.17 -17.54
C ALA A 96 -13.49 1.64 -17.09
N ALA A 97 -14.38 2.52 -17.55
CA ALA A 97 -14.44 3.91 -17.13
C ALA A 97 -14.76 4.04 -15.62
N GLU A 98 -15.71 3.25 -15.12
CA GLU A 98 -16.01 3.20 -13.68
C GLU A 98 -14.82 2.73 -12.86
N PHE A 99 -14.14 1.65 -13.28
CA PHE A 99 -12.97 1.16 -12.56
C PHE A 99 -11.82 2.15 -12.58
N ARG A 100 -11.62 2.83 -13.71
CA ARG A 100 -10.65 3.93 -13.80
C ARG A 100 -10.99 5.05 -12.82
N LYS A 101 -12.25 5.49 -12.78
CA LYS A 101 -12.69 6.53 -11.84
C LYS A 101 -12.49 6.10 -10.38
N LYS A 102 -12.86 4.86 -10.04
CA LYS A 102 -12.66 4.30 -8.69
C LYS A 102 -11.16 4.23 -8.33
N ALA A 103 -10.30 3.89 -9.29
CA ALA A 103 -8.85 3.89 -9.08
C ALA A 103 -8.29 5.30 -8.86
N GLU A 104 -8.69 6.28 -9.67
CA GLU A 104 -8.31 7.69 -9.51
C GLU A 104 -8.80 8.27 -8.16
N GLU A 105 -10.03 7.93 -7.74
CA GLU A 105 -10.55 8.31 -6.42
C GLU A 105 -9.78 7.66 -5.26
N ALA A 106 -9.42 6.37 -5.40
CA ALA A 106 -8.62 5.65 -4.42
C ALA A 106 -7.18 6.18 -4.32
N GLU A 107 -6.56 6.52 -5.45
CA GLU A 107 -5.24 7.15 -5.52
C GLU A 107 -5.26 8.52 -4.82
N ALA A 108 -6.25 9.36 -5.14
CA ALA A 108 -6.41 10.66 -4.49
C ALA A 108 -6.67 10.54 -2.98
N ALA A 109 -7.43 9.52 -2.54
CA ALA A 109 -7.65 9.25 -1.12
C ALA A 109 -6.36 8.76 -0.43
N TYR A 110 -5.60 7.89 -1.09
CA TYR A 110 -4.31 7.39 -0.60
C TYR A 110 -3.29 8.52 -0.43
N ASP A 111 -3.15 9.39 -1.44
CA ASP A 111 -2.22 10.52 -1.40
C ASP A 111 -2.58 11.53 -0.30
N ARG A 112 -3.87 11.81 -0.12
CA ARG A 112 -4.35 12.63 1.01
C ARG A 112 -4.02 11.98 2.35
N ALA A 113 -4.30 10.69 2.51
CA ALA A 113 -4.00 9.96 3.75
C ALA A 113 -2.49 9.96 4.05
N LEU A 114 -1.64 9.84 3.03
CA LEU A 114 -0.19 9.90 3.17
C LEU A 114 0.29 11.31 3.57
N ALA A 115 -0.26 12.35 2.95
CA ALA A 115 0.04 13.74 3.31
C ALA A 115 -0.38 14.05 4.75
N ASP A 116 -1.60 13.66 5.15
CA ASP A 116 -2.11 13.84 6.50
C ASP A 116 -1.29 13.07 7.54
N ALA A 117 -0.89 11.83 7.23
CA ALA A 117 -0.04 11.04 8.11
C ALA A 117 1.34 11.70 8.30
N ARG A 118 1.94 12.22 7.23
CA ARG A 118 3.21 12.96 7.31
C ARG A 118 3.07 14.24 8.13
N SER A 119 1.99 15.00 7.93
CA SER A 119 1.72 16.21 8.71
C SER A 119 1.55 15.90 10.20
N LYS A 120 0.74 14.88 10.53
CA LYS A 120 0.55 14.44 11.92
C LYS A 120 1.84 13.94 12.56
N ALA A 121 2.66 13.19 11.82
CA ALA A 121 3.95 12.74 12.31
C ALA A 121 4.89 13.92 12.62
N GLN A 122 4.92 14.95 11.77
CA GLN A 122 5.69 16.17 12.02
C GLN A 122 5.17 16.94 13.23
N GLU A 123 3.84 17.08 13.36
CA GLU A 123 3.21 17.75 14.50
C GLU A 123 3.52 17.03 15.82
N ILE A 124 3.39 15.69 15.85
CA ILE A 124 3.74 14.88 17.02
C ILE A 124 5.23 15.03 17.34
N ALA A 125 6.11 14.95 16.34
CA ALA A 125 7.54 15.10 16.56
C ALA A 125 7.93 16.49 17.09
N GLN A 126 7.26 17.55 16.64
CA GLN A 126 7.47 18.90 17.17
C GLN A 126 6.95 19.01 18.60
N LYS A 127 5.71 18.60 18.86
CA LYS A 127 5.11 18.62 20.19
C LYS A 127 5.94 17.85 21.21
N THR A 128 6.41 16.65 20.85
CA THR A 128 7.28 15.84 21.73
C THR A 128 8.62 16.52 21.98
N ARG A 129 9.22 17.19 20.99
CA ARG A 129 10.46 17.97 21.22
C ARG A 129 10.22 19.13 22.18
N ASP A 130 9.10 19.84 22.03
CA ASP A 130 8.76 20.97 22.89
C ASP A 130 8.51 20.50 24.33
N GLU A 131 7.76 19.40 24.51
CA GLU A 131 7.50 18.78 25.81
C GLU A 131 8.82 18.31 26.48
N ILE A 132 9.66 17.59 25.75
CA ILE A 132 10.98 17.16 26.24
C ILE A 132 11.84 18.36 26.62
N GLN A 133 11.84 19.43 25.83
CA GLN A 133 12.65 20.60 26.13
C GLN A 133 12.20 21.27 27.44
N VAL A 134 10.89 21.34 27.69
CA VAL A 134 10.35 21.84 28.96
C VAL A 134 10.76 20.96 30.13
N GLU A 135 10.63 19.64 30.00
CA GLU A 135 11.02 18.68 31.03
C GLU A 135 12.52 18.73 31.33
N VAL A 136 13.37 18.78 30.29
CA VAL A 136 14.81 18.92 30.42
C VAL A 136 15.17 20.21 31.13
N ASN A 137 14.58 21.34 30.74
CA ASN A 137 14.84 22.62 31.41
C ASN A 137 14.45 22.59 32.89
N ALA A 138 13.31 21.97 33.23
CA ALA A 138 12.88 21.82 34.62
C ALA A 138 13.80 20.88 35.41
N ALA A 139 14.23 19.77 34.82
CA ALA A 139 15.16 18.83 35.43
C ALA A 139 16.54 19.46 35.67
N THR A 140 17.05 20.21 34.70
CA THR A 140 18.32 20.96 34.83
C THR A 140 18.22 22.00 35.92
N ALA A 141 17.16 22.82 35.96
CA ALA A 141 16.97 23.81 37.02
C ALA A 141 16.91 23.19 38.42
N LYS A 142 16.25 22.03 38.55
CA LYS A 142 16.21 21.28 39.82
C LYS A 142 17.58 20.72 40.19
N ALA A 143 18.29 20.14 39.23
CA ALA A 143 19.64 19.61 39.45
C ALA A 143 20.61 20.72 39.87
N ASP A 144 20.56 21.89 39.22
CA ASP A 144 21.39 23.05 39.57
C ASP A 144 21.10 23.54 40.99
N ALA A 145 19.82 23.58 41.39
CA ALA A 145 19.43 23.94 42.75
C ALA A 145 19.94 22.93 43.80
N GLU A 146 19.85 21.63 43.52
CA GLU A 146 20.37 20.58 44.40
C GLU A 146 21.91 20.62 44.50
N ILE A 147 22.60 20.85 43.39
CA ILE A 147 24.06 21.01 43.36
C ILE A 147 24.47 22.24 44.18
N ALA A 148 23.80 23.37 44.01
CA ALA A 148 24.07 24.60 44.77
C ALA A 148 23.85 24.39 46.27
N ALA A 149 22.79 23.68 46.67
CA ALA A 149 22.53 23.36 48.07
C ALA A 149 23.62 22.46 48.67
N ARG A 150 24.03 21.41 47.95
CA ARG A 150 25.13 20.52 48.38
C ARG A 150 26.47 21.22 48.45
N ALA A 151 26.75 22.12 47.50
CA ALA A 151 27.95 22.94 47.52
C ALA A 151 27.99 23.84 48.76
N ALA A 152 26.88 24.52 49.08
CA ALA A 152 26.78 25.35 50.28
C ALA A 152 26.91 24.55 51.58
N GLU A 153 26.34 23.33 51.64
CA GLU A 153 26.53 22.43 52.78
C GLU A 153 27.99 21.98 52.93
N GLY A 154 28.63 21.62 51.80
CA GLY A 154 30.04 21.26 51.75
C GLY A 154 30.94 22.41 52.22
N GLU A 155 30.69 23.64 51.77
CA GLU A 155 31.41 24.83 52.21
C GLU A 155 31.29 25.07 53.72
N LYS A 156 30.09 24.91 54.28
CA LYS A 156 29.89 25.00 55.74
C LYS A 156 30.69 23.95 56.49
N ARG A 157 30.64 22.70 56.04
CA ARG A 157 31.38 21.60 56.67
C ARG A 157 32.89 21.79 56.58
N ILE A 158 33.39 22.28 55.45
CA ILE A 158 34.80 22.64 55.29
C ILE A 158 35.18 23.78 56.25
N ALA A 159 34.33 24.81 56.39
CA ALA A 159 34.57 25.90 57.32
C ALA A 159 34.61 25.43 58.79
N GLU A 160 33.71 24.54 59.19
CA GLU A 160 33.70 23.92 60.52
C GLU A 160 34.95 23.08 60.77
N ILE A 161 35.35 22.23 59.81
CA ILE A 161 36.59 21.45 59.91
C ILE A 161 37.81 22.36 59.99
N ARG A 162 37.83 23.46 59.25
CA ARG A 162 38.93 24.43 59.30
C ARG A 162 39.02 25.10 60.67
N ALA A 163 37.87 25.48 61.25
CA ALA A 163 37.82 26.09 62.57
C ALA A 163 38.28 25.11 63.67
N SER A 164 37.82 23.86 63.64
CA SER A 164 38.23 22.85 64.62
C SER A 164 39.69 22.44 64.46
N ALA A 165 40.19 22.32 63.23
CA ALA A 165 41.60 22.08 62.97
C ALA A 165 42.47 23.22 63.51
N MET A 166 42.01 24.48 63.41
CA MET A 166 42.76 25.62 63.94
C MET A 166 42.80 25.64 65.47
N GLN A 167 41.70 25.29 66.13
CA GLN A 167 41.68 25.11 67.58
C GLN A 167 42.60 23.97 68.03
N ALA A 168 42.57 22.83 67.33
CA ALA A 168 43.45 21.70 67.65
C ALA A 168 44.94 22.05 67.46
N VAL A 169 45.28 22.87 66.45
CA VAL A 169 46.65 23.37 66.27
C VAL A 169 47.06 24.30 67.41
N GLU A 170 46.16 25.17 67.89
CA GLU A 170 46.43 26.05 69.03
C GLU A 170 46.65 25.24 70.32
N GLU A 171 45.82 24.23 70.58
CA GLU A 171 45.96 23.33 71.73
C GLU A 171 47.29 22.55 71.69
N VAL A 172 47.62 21.94 70.55
CA VAL A 172 48.90 21.23 70.38
C VAL A 172 50.11 22.17 70.50
N ALA A 173 49.99 23.43 70.04
CA ALA A 173 51.04 24.42 70.17
C ALA A 173 51.26 24.85 71.63
N VAL A 174 50.18 25.01 72.41
CA VAL A 174 50.23 25.26 73.85
C VAL A 174 50.87 24.09 74.58
N ASP A 175 50.42 22.86 74.33
CA ASP A 175 50.96 21.65 74.96
C ASP A 175 52.46 21.48 74.66
N ALA A 176 52.86 21.72 73.40
CA ALA A 176 54.27 21.68 73.00
C ALA A 176 55.09 22.78 73.68
N ALA A 177 54.56 24.01 73.79
CA ALA A 177 55.23 25.11 74.47
C ALA A 177 55.40 24.84 75.98
N GLU A 178 54.36 24.33 76.64
CA GLU A 178 54.40 23.94 78.06
C GLU A 178 55.46 22.84 78.29
N ALA A 179 55.50 21.80 77.45
CA ALA A 179 56.49 20.72 77.53
C ALA A 179 57.94 21.21 77.31
N VAL A 180 58.14 22.17 76.40
CA VAL A 180 59.47 22.78 76.18
C VAL A 180 59.88 23.64 77.38
N ILE A 181 58.98 24.43 77.96
CA ILE A 181 59.27 25.27 79.14
C ILE A 181 59.60 24.39 80.35
N GLU A 182 58.87 23.30 80.57
CA GLU A 182 59.12 22.36 81.66
C GLU A 182 60.51 21.69 81.55
N SER A 183 60.94 21.35 80.32
CA SER A 183 62.24 20.71 80.08
C SER A 183 63.44 21.66 80.10
N VAL A 184 63.26 22.94 79.74
CA VAL A 184 64.37 23.91 79.57
C VAL A 184 64.48 24.90 80.73
N ALA A 185 63.36 25.35 81.31
CA ALA A 185 63.33 26.41 82.32
C ALA A 185 62.25 26.16 83.41
N PRO A 186 62.36 25.09 84.20
CA PRO A 186 61.35 24.68 85.18
C PRO A 186 61.08 25.70 86.31
N GLN A 187 61.94 26.70 86.47
CA GLN A 187 61.82 27.75 87.49
C GLN A 187 60.98 28.96 87.03
N MET A 188 60.63 29.01 85.73
CA MET A 188 59.77 30.04 85.11
C MET A 188 58.51 29.44 84.48
N ALA A 189 58.12 28.25 84.93
CA ALA A 189 56.93 27.55 84.46
C ALA A 189 55.65 28.25 84.96
N ASP A 190 55.27 29.31 84.28
CA ASP A 190 53.94 29.91 84.38
C ASP A 190 53.13 29.52 83.15
N ALA A 191 52.25 28.53 83.32
CA ALA A 191 51.38 28.01 82.27
C ALA A 191 50.42 29.08 81.71
N GLU A 192 50.09 30.10 82.52
CA GLU A 192 49.20 31.18 82.10
C GLU A 192 49.91 32.14 81.12
N ALA A 193 51.18 32.44 81.37
CA ALA A 193 52.02 33.25 80.48
C ALA A 193 52.33 32.54 79.13
N ALA A 194 52.55 31.23 79.15
CA ALA A 194 52.79 30.43 77.94
C ALA A 194 51.56 30.43 77.02
N ARG A 195 50.36 30.24 77.59
CA ARG A 195 49.09 30.31 76.86
C ARG A 195 48.83 31.69 76.27
N ALA A 196 49.11 32.75 77.02
CA ALA A 196 48.97 34.12 76.53
C ALA A 196 49.89 34.44 75.34
N ALA A 197 51.15 33.97 75.38
CA ALA A 197 52.11 34.19 74.31
C ALA A 197 51.76 33.41 73.02
N VAL A 198 51.32 32.15 73.14
CA VAL A 198 50.88 31.36 71.97
C VAL A 198 49.64 31.98 71.32
N ALA A 199 48.67 32.42 72.12
CA ALA A 199 47.46 33.08 71.63
C ALA A 199 47.73 34.42 70.92
N GLU A 200 48.77 35.16 71.33
CA GLU A 200 49.20 36.38 70.64
C GLU A 200 49.82 36.08 69.28
N ILE A 201 50.68 35.06 69.20
CA ILE A 201 51.37 34.65 67.96
C ILE A 201 50.38 34.05 66.93
N VAL A 202 49.39 33.29 67.37
CA VAL A 202 48.39 32.66 66.48
C VAL A 202 47.39 33.69 65.92
N LYS A 203 47.22 34.85 66.56
CA LYS A 203 46.35 35.95 66.09
C LYS A 203 47.03 36.95 65.15
N GLY A 204 48.36 36.94 65.06
CA GLY A 204 49.15 37.81 64.16
C GLY A 204 49.36 37.22 62.78
#